data_AF-A0A2H3DRM0-F1
#
_entry.id   AF-A0A2H3DRM0-F1
#
_cell.length_a   1.000
_cell.length_b   1.000
_cell.length_c   1.000
_cell.angle_alpha   90.00
_cell.angle_beta   90.00
_cell.angle_gamma   90.00
#
_symmetry.space_group_name_H-M   'P 1'
#
loop_
_entity.id
_entity.type
_entity.pdbx_description
1 polymer ?
#
loop_
_entity_poly.entity_id
_entity_poly.type
_entity_poly.pdbx_seq_one_letter_code
_entity_poly.pdbx_strand_id
1 'polypeptide(L)'
;MKPSFIFLFCLFSLLSQTLSTRALMNITVDDTDDMITYTGMWEGDGSHTSSLDIGGSHTVSTDRLATATFTFLGVGVCYVSPEWPYNVSVMVTVDDGPRTILNLTDPAASTTNPGGSESSESIARWCMTALSDSLHKVVIPMPPDGSVVVVDGFM
;
A
#
# COMPACT_ATOMS: atom_id res chain seq x y z
N MET A 1 28.48 12.88 58.44
CA MET A 1 28.59 12.30 57.08
C MET A 1 27.22 12.35 56.43
N LYS A 2 27.03 13.12 55.35
CA LYS A 2 25.75 13.30 54.64
C LYS A 2 25.79 12.51 53.33
N PRO A 3 25.18 11.31 53.23
CA PRO A 3 24.91 10.68 51.95
C PRO A 3 23.43 10.90 51.63
N SER A 4 23.09 11.76 50.68
CA SER A 4 21.69 11.81 50.20
C SER A 4 21.48 12.49 48.86
N PHE A 5 22.42 13.27 48.35
CA PHE A 5 22.15 14.01 47.11
C PHE A 5 22.38 13.17 45.83
N ILE A 6 23.27 12.17 45.87
CA ILE A 6 23.60 11.34 44.71
C ILE A 6 22.53 10.26 44.45
N PHE A 7 21.89 9.75 45.51
CA PHE A 7 20.88 8.68 45.37
C PHE A 7 19.57 9.17 44.73
N LEU A 8 19.21 10.45 44.95
CA LEU A 8 17.99 11.04 44.39
C LEU A 8 18.10 11.32 42.88
N PHE A 9 19.32 11.56 42.38
CA PHE A 9 19.56 11.83 40.95
C PHE A 9 19.49 10.56 40.08
N CYS A 10 19.95 9.40 40.59
CA CYS A 10 19.81 8.13 39.88
C CYS A 10 18.36 7.64 39.81
N LEU A 11 17.53 7.92 40.82
CA LEU A 11 16.12 7.52 40.83
C LEU A 11 15.28 8.32 39.82
N PHE A 12 15.67 9.57 39.52
CA PHE A 12 14.98 10.41 38.53
C PHE A 12 15.39 10.09 37.07
N SER A 13 16.62 9.61 36.83
CA SER A 13 17.03 9.20 35.46
C SER A 13 16.44 7.85 35.04
N LEU A 14 16.12 6.97 35.99
CA LEU A 14 15.47 5.68 35.74
C LEU A 14 13.98 5.81 35.37
N LEU A 15 13.31 6.91 35.76
CA LEU A 15 11.89 7.14 35.46
C LEU A 15 11.63 7.75 34.07
N SER A 16 12.68 8.16 33.34
CA SER A 16 12.53 8.89 32.07
C SER A 16 12.51 7.98 30.83
N GLN A 17 12.58 6.66 31.01
CA GLN A 17 12.52 5.70 29.90
C GLN A 17 11.09 5.17 29.74
N THR A 18 10.18 6.04 29.33
CA THR A 18 8.88 5.59 28.83
C THR A 18 9.12 4.90 27.49
N LEU A 19 9.16 3.57 27.50
CA LEU A 19 9.09 2.78 26.27
C LEU A 19 7.72 3.06 25.62
N SER A 20 7.71 3.84 24.53
CA SER A 20 6.53 3.95 23.67
C SER A 20 6.33 2.61 22.98
N THR A 21 5.43 1.79 23.51
CA THR A 21 4.96 0.60 22.82
C THR A 21 3.88 1.03 21.82
N ARG A 22 4.12 0.76 20.54
CA ARG A 22 3.09 0.89 19.49
C ARG A 22 2.38 -0.44 19.32
N ALA A 23 1.06 -0.42 19.38
CA ALA A 23 0.25 -1.59 19.06
C ALA A 23 0.22 -1.77 17.53
N LEU A 24 0.27 -3.03 17.08
CA LEU A 24 0.06 -3.36 15.67
C LEU A 24 -1.42 -3.15 15.34
N MET A 25 -1.67 -2.41 14.26
CA MET A 25 -3.01 -2.16 13.72
C MET A 25 -2.97 -2.35 12.21
N ASN A 26 -4.00 -3.00 11.67
CA ASN A 26 -4.25 -2.99 10.24
C ASN A 26 -5.11 -1.77 9.93
N ILE A 27 -4.68 -0.97 8.95
CA ILE A 27 -5.38 0.23 8.51
C ILE A 27 -5.62 0.06 7.02
N THR A 28 -6.87 0.07 6.60
CA THR A 28 -7.20 0.12 5.18
C THR A 28 -7.00 1.55 4.69
N VAL A 29 -6.23 1.69 3.61
CA VAL A 29 -5.94 2.94 2.92
C VAL A 29 -6.52 2.81 1.52
N ASP A 30 -7.46 3.70 1.21
CA ASP A 30 -8.16 3.80 -0.07
C ASP A 30 -7.29 4.48 -1.13
N ASP A 31 -7.52 4.22 -2.41
CA ASP A 31 -6.77 4.83 -3.52
C ASP A 31 -6.86 6.37 -3.53
N THR A 32 -7.89 6.95 -2.91
CA THR A 32 -8.08 8.39 -2.77
C THR A 32 -7.42 9.02 -1.53
N ASP A 33 -6.74 8.23 -0.69
CA ASP A 33 -6.14 8.70 0.55
C ASP A 33 -4.85 9.51 0.32
N ASP A 34 -4.66 10.59 1.09
CA ASP A 34 -3.49 11.49 1.02
C ASP A 34 -2.14 10.79 1.34
N MET A 35 -2.17 9.57 1.91
CA MET A 35 -0.98 8.73 2.08
C MET A 35 -0.44 8.18 0.75
N ILE A 36 -1.20 8.29 -0.33
CA ILE A 36 -0.83 7.88 -1.68
C ILE A 36 -0.56 9.13 -2.53
N THR A 37 0.59 9.16 -3.17
CA THR A 37 0.96 10.22 -4.10
C THR A 37 1.09 9.69 -5.51
N TYR A 38 0.44 10.36 -6.44
CA TYR A 38 0.41 9.98 -7.84
C TYR A 38 1.29 10.90 -8.68
N THR A 39 2.10 10.30 -9.54
CA THR A 39 2.92 11.01 -10.55
C THR A 39 2.62 10.47 -11.93
N GLY A 40 2.77 11.30 -12.97
CA GLY A 40 2.34 10.98 -14.34
C GLY A 40 0.89 11.36 -14.59
N MET A 41 0.33 10.90 -15.71
CA MET A 41 -1.07 11.13 -16.05
C MET A 41 -1.95 10.00 -15.50
N TRP A 42 -2.85 10.32 -14.59
CA TRP A 42 -3.86 9.39 -14.06
C TRP A 42 -5.24 9.79 -14.57
N GLU A 43 -6.12 8.82 -14.69
CA GLU A 43 -7.54 9.09 -14.91
C GLU A 43 -8.14 9.69 -13.63
N GLY A 44 -9.27 10.39 -13.74
CA GLY A 44 -9.78 11.20 -12.63
C GLY A 44 -10.12 10.37 -11.40
N ASP A 45 -9.78 10.87 -10.22
CA ASP A 45 -10.08 10.20 -8.95
C ASP A 45 -11.57 9.80 -8.86
N GLY A 46 -11.82 8.55 -8.50
CA GLY A 46 -13.18 8.00 -8.43
C GLY A 46 -13.90 7.85 -9.78
N SER A 47 -13.21 7.94 -10.92
CA SER A 47 -13.86 7.81 -12.24
C SER A 47 -14.22 6.36 -12.60
N HIS A 48 -13.56 5.38 -11.98
CA HIS A 48 -13.82 3.96 -12.19
C HIS A 48 -14.47 3.39 -10.94
N THR A 49 -15.80 3.43 -10.91
CA THR A 49 -16.58 3.00 -9.74
C THR A 49 -16.98 1.54 -9.85
N SER A 50 -16.80 0.80 -8.77
CA SER A 50 -17.21 -0.60 -8.66
C SER A 50 -17.59 -0.92 -7.21
N SER A 51 -18.58 -1.79 -7.01
CA SER A 51 -18.86 -2.30 -5.66
C SER A 51 -17.81 -3.32 -5.18
N LEU A 52 -16.90 -3.71 -6.08
CA LEU A 52 -15.82 -4.66 -5.83
C LEU A 52 -14.55 -3.97 -5.30
N ASP A 53 -14.49 -2.64 -5.41
CA ASP A 53 -13.36 -1.81 -5.00
C ASP A 53 -13.50 -1.38 -3.52
N ILE A 54 -12.37 -1.16 -2.85
CA ILE A 54 -12.34 -0.43 -1.59
C ILE A 54 -12.84 0.99 -1.87
N GLY A 55 -13.64 1.54 -0.95
CA GLY A 55 -14.20 2.89 -1.11
C GLY A 55 -15.22 3.07 -2.24
N GLY A 56 -15.37 2.08 -3.12
CA GLY A 56 -16.29 2.08 -4.25
C GLY A 56 -15.68 2.53 -5.58
N SER A 57 -14.36 2.71 -5.65
CA SER A 57 -13.65 3.02 -6.90
C SER A 57 -12.18 2.66 -6.85
N HIS A 58 -11.53 2.60 -8.02
CA HIS A 58 -10.09 2.51 -8.13
C HIS A 58 -9.52 3.57 -9.07
N THR A 59 -8.21 3.80 -8.95
CA THR A 59 -7.46 4.78 -9.72
C THR A 59 -6.63 4.07 -10.78
N VAL A 60 -6.72 4.52 -12.03
CA VAL A 60 -6.12 3.85 -13.18
C VAL A 60 -5.26 4.81 -14.00
N SER A 61 -4.22 4.27 -14.63
CA SER A 61 -3.44 5.00 -15.63
C SER A 61 -3.00 4.10 -16.78
N THR A 62 -2.97 4.69 -17.98
CA THR A 62 -2.36 4.14 -19.20
C THR A 62 -1.01 4.79 -19.54
N ASP A 63 -0.56 5.76 -18.75
CA ASP A 63 0.75 6.40 -18.91
C ASP A 63 1.84 5.47 -18.38
N ARG A 64 2.80 5.10 -19.23
CA ARG A 64 3.92 4.22 -18.86
C ARG A 64 4.87 4.80 -17.83
N LEU A 65 4.84 6.11 -17.63
CA LEU A 65 5.63 6.80 -16.61
C LEU A 65 4.83 7.05 -15.33
N ALA A 66 3.54 6.68 -15.30
CA ALA A 66 2.73 6.82 -14.11
C ALA A 66 3.23 5.95 -12.98
N THR A 67 3.20 6.49 -11.77
CA THR A 67 3.62 5.81 -10.56
C THR A 67 2.80 6.30 -9.39
N ALA A 68 2.24 5.37 -8.63
CA ALA A 68 1.64 5.64 -7.32
C ALA A 68 2.65 5.28 -6.23
N THR A 69 2.77 6.14 -5.22
CA THR A 69 3.67 5.93 -4.08
C THR A 69 2.88 6.05 -2.78
N PHE A 70 2.68 4.92 -2.11
CA PHE A 70 2.10 4.83 -0.79
C PHE A 70 3.20 4.92 0.28
N THR A 71 3.07 5.85 1.22
CA THR A 71 4.05 6.03 2.30
C THR A 71 3.42 5.70 3.64
N PHE A 72 4.00 4.75 4.38
CA PHE A 72 3.47 4.32 5.68
C PHE A 72 4.57 4.16 6.73
N LEU A 73 4.17 4.22 8.00
CA LEU A 73 5.04 3.96 9.14
C LEU A 73 4.54 2.68 9.83
N GLY A 74 5.29 1.59 9.71
CA GLY A 74 4.87 0.30 10.25
C GLY A 74 5.79 -0.84 9.84
N VAL A 75 5.37 -2.07 10.14
CA VAL A 75 6.19 -3.29 10.01
C VAL A 75 5.70 -4.24 8.92
N GLY A 76 4.68 -3.85 8.17
CA GLY A 76 4.13 -4.64 7.08
C GLY A 76 3.12 -3.85 6.26
N VAL A 77 2.86 -4.35 5.06
CA VAL A 77 1.91 -3.77 4.10
C VAL A 77 1.38 -4.86 3.19
N CYS A 78 0.11 -4.74 2.80
CA CYS A 78 -0.50 -5.50 1.73
C CYS A 78 -0.97 -4.58 0.61
N TYR A 79 -0.72 -4.97 -0.64
CA TYR A 79 -1.39 -4.41 -1.81
C TYR A 79 -2.74 -5.11 -1.98
N VAL A 80 -3.80 -4.32 -2.03
CA VAL A 80 -5.18 -4.77 -2.15
C VAL A 80 -5.72 -4.32 -3.50
N SER A 81 -6.42 -5.24 -4.17
CA SER A 81 -6.96 -4.99 -5.50
C SER A 81 -8.05 -6.00 -5.83
N PRO A 82 -9.01 -5.60 -6.66
CA PRO A 82 -9.88 -6.54 -7.34
C PRO A 82 -9.08 -7.30 -8.41
N GLU A 83 -9.74 -8.20 -9.14
CA GLU A 83 -9.21 -8.79 -10.38
C GLU A 83 -10.12 -8.49 -11.57
N TRP A 84 -9.56 -8.58 -12.78
CA TRP A 84 -10.26 -8.27 -14.03
C TRP A 84 -10.43 -9.50 -14.92
N PRO A 85 -11.51 -9.55 -15.71
CA PRO A 85 -11.73 -10.59 -16.72
C PRO A 85 -10.87 -10.38 -17.99
N TYR A 86 -9.75 -9.68 -17.89
CA TYR A 86 -8.79 -9.44 -18.97
C TYR A 86 -7.41 -9.17 -18.38
N ASN A 87 -6.38 -9.12 -19.25
CA ASN A 87 -5.00 -9.00 -18.78
C ASN A 87 -4.74 -7.67 -18.08
N VAL A 88 -4.59 -7.73 -16.75
CA VAL A 88 -4.16 -6.62 -15.90
C VAL A 88 -2.99 -7.11 -15.05
N SER A 89 -1.95 -6.28 -14.94
CA SER A 89 -0.82 -6.56 -14.07
C SER A 89 -0.26 -5.28 -13.51
N VAL A 90 0.27 -5.37 -12.29
CA VAL A 90 0.95 -4.26 -11.63
C VAL A 90 2.34 -4.71 -11.19
N MET A 91 3.24 -3.75 -11.02
CA MET A 91 4.53 -4.00 -10.38
C MET A 91 4.50 -3.37 -8.99
N VAL A 92 5.03 -4.07 -8.00
CA VAL A 92 5.13 -3.61 -6.62
C VAL A 92 6.59 -3.64 -6.19
N THR A 93 7.06 -2.54 -5.62
CA THR A 93 8.33 -2.47 -4.90
C THR A 93 8.12 -1.86 -3.52
N VAL A 94 8.83 -2.38 -2.52
CA VAL A 94 8.91 -1.74 -1.19
C VAL A 94 10.31 -1.20 -1.03
N ASP A 95 10.39 0.09 -0.73
CA ASP A 95 11.59 0.90 -0.72
C ASP A 95 12.35 0.71 -2.05
N ASP A 96 13.67 0.51 -1.99
CA ASP A 96 14.51 0.20 -3.16
C ASP A 96 14.71 -1.32 -3.35
N GLY A 97 13.74 -2.11 -2.86
CA GLY A 97 13.79 -3.57 -2.86
C GLY A 97 13.52 -4.22 -4.22
N PRO A 98 13.44 -5.57 -4.24
CA PRO A 98 13.10 -6.32 -5.44
C PRO A 98 11.73 -5.94 -6.01
N ARG A 99 11.62 -6.03 -7.34
CA ARG A 99 10.37 -5.83 -8.08
C ARG A 99 9.57 -7.12 -8.11
N THR A 100 8.29 -7.02 -7.75
CA THR A 100 7.33 -8.13 -7.88
C THR A 100 6.26 -7.73 -8.90
N ILE A 101 6.07 -8.53 -9.95
CA ILE A 101 4.97 -8.33 -10.90
C ILE A 101 3.80 -9.21 -10.45
N LEU A 102 2.64 -8.61 -10.25
CA LEU A 102 1.41 -9.28 -9.87
C LEU A 102 0.50 -9.37 -11.09
N ASN A 103 0.00 -10.58 -11.37
CA ASN A 103 -1.07 -10.78 -12.33
C ASN A 103 -2.40 -10.59 -11.60
N LEU A 104 -3.23 -9.66 -12.10
CA LEU A 104 -4.55 -9.33 -11.57
C LEU A 104 -5.66 -9.80 -12.53
N THR A 105 -5.35 -10.72 -13.43
CA THR A 105 -6.36 -11.38 -14.28
C THR A 105 -7.07 -12.44 -13.46
N ASP A 106 -8.40 -12.34 -13.37
CA ASP A 106 -9.25 -13.33 -12.73
C ASP A 106 -9.26 -14.64 -13.54
N PRO A 107 -8.74 -15.75 -13.00
CA PRO A 107 -8.69 -17.02 -13.72
C PRO A 107 -10.05 -17.72 -13.79
N ALA A 108 -11.03 -17.33 -12.98
CA ALA A 108 -12.36 -17.92 -12.93
C ALA A 108 -13.37 -17.19 -13.83
N ALA A 109 -13.08 -15.95 -14.24
CA ALA A 109 -13.95 -15.18 -15.10
C ALA A 109 -13.84 -15.57 -16.58
N SER A 110 -14.92 -15.36 -17.33
CA SER A 110 -14.88 -15.44 -18.79
C SER A 110 -14.14 -14.23 -19.35
N THR A 111 -13.13 -14.45 -20.19
CA THR A 111 -12.33 -13.36 -20.75
C THR A 111 -13.17 -12.37 -21.55
N THR A 112 -12.95 -11.08 -21.32
CA THR A 112 -13.61 -9.98 -22.04
C THR A 112 -12.59 -9.07 -22.72
N ASN A 113 -13.07 -8.06 -23.45
CA ASN A 113 -12.20 -7.01 -23.99
C ASN A 113 -11.72 -6.08 -22.86
N PRO A 114 -10.49 -5.54 -22.92
CA PRO A 114 -9.99 -4.58 -21.94
C PRO A 114 -10.85 -3.33 -21.81
N GLY A 115 -10.86 -2.72 -20.61
CA GLY A 115 -11.57 -1.47 -20.31
C GLY A 115 -12.99 -1.66 -19.74
N GLY A 116 -13.33 -2.87 -19.32
CA GLY A 116 -14.56 -3.17 -18.57
C GLY A 116 -14.32 -3.23 -17.06
N SER A 117 -15.38 -3.51 -16.30
CA SER A 117 -15.30 -3.66 -14.84
C SER A 117 -14.54 -4.92 -14.40
N GLU A 118 -14.15 -4.89 -13.14
CA GLU A 118 -13.61 -5.97 -12.33
C GLU A 118 -14.57 -7.16 -12.29
N SER A 119 -14.04 -8.35 -12.02
CA SER A 119 -14.82 -9.58 -11.86
C SER A 119 -14.75 -10.21 -10.48
N SER A 120 -13.84 -9.75 -9.60
CA SER A 120 -13.73 -10.23 -8.23
C SER A 120 -13.42 -9.10 -7.24
N GLU A 121 -13.88 -9.28 -6.01
CA GLU A 121 -13.73 -8.33 -4.89
C GLU A 121 -12.26 -8.04 -4.57
N SER A 122 -12.03 -6.83 -4.05
CA SER A 122 -10.76 -6.42 -3.50
C SER A 122 -10.35 -7.22 -2.27
N ILE A 123 -9.20 -7.88 -2.39
CA ILE A 123 -8.54 -8.59 -1.29
C ILE A 123 -7.03 -8.35 -1.34
N ALA A 124 -6.33 -8.68 -0.26
CA ALA A 124 -4.87 -8.67 -0.26
C ALA A 124 -4.31 -9.63 -1.32
N ARG A 125 -3.76 -9.08 -2.40
CA ARG A 125 -3.14 -9.84 -3.52
C ARG A 125 -1.66 -10.10 -3.28
N TRP A 126 -1.04 -9.26 -2.47
CA TRP A 126 0.37 -9.35 -2.13
C TRP A 126 0.62 -8.70 -0.77
N CYS A 127 1.49 -9.28 0.05
CA CYS A 127 1.88 -8.70 1.33
C CYS A 127 3.38 -8.84 1.58
N MET A 128 3.94 -7.88 2.29
CA MET A 128 5.28 -7.94 2.87
C MET A 128 5.18 -7.63 4.36
N THR A 129 5.76 -8.50 5.19
CA THR A 129 5.75 -8.39 6.65
C THR A 129 7.17 -8.43 7.20
N ALA A 130 7.31 -8.25 8.51
CA ALA A 130 8.60 -8.22 9.20
C ALA A 130 9.56 -7.13 8.68
N LEU A 131 9.00 -6.02 8.22
CA LEU A 131 9.75 -4.79 7.98
C LEU A 131 10.19 -4.18 9.31
N SER A 132 11.19 -3.31 9.27
CA SER A 132 11.55 -2.50 10.44
C SER A 132 10.40 -1.55 10.80
N ASP A 133 10.21 -1.22 12.09
CA ASP A 133 9.23 -0.20 12.49
C ASP A 133 9.77 1.20 12.11
N SER A 134 9.60 1.56 10.84
CA SER A 134 10.13 2.76 10.23
C SER A 134 9.23 3.26 9.10
N LEU A 135 9.57 4.42 8.54
CA LEU A 135 8.88 4.92 7.35
C LEU A 135 9.31 4.09 6.15
N HIS A 136 8.32 3.55 5.42
CA HIS A 136 8.49 2.76 4.21
C HIS A 136 7.72 3.39 3.04
N LYS A 137 8.16 3.06 1.83
CA LYS A 137 7.47 3.44 0.59
C LYS A 137 7.12 2.22 -0.21
N VAL A 138 5.85 2.07 -0.57
CA VAL A 138 5.43 1.15 -1.62
C VAL A 138 5.27 1.93 -2.90
N VAL A 139 5.88 1.46 -3.98
CA VAL A 139 5.81 2.10 -5.29
C VAL A 139 5.14 1.14 -6.26
N ILE A 140 4.10 1.63 -6.94
CA ILE A 140 3.30 0.90 -7.93
C ILE A 140 3.51 1.54 -9.31
N PRO A 141 4.59 1.18 -10.02
CA PRO A 141 4.77 1.57 -11.41
C PRO A 141 4.07 0.58 -12.36
N MET A 142 3.89 1.01 -13.62
CA MET A 142 3.48 0.10 -14.68
C MET A 142 4.55 -0.98 -14.93
N PRO A 143 4.20 -2.27 -15.03
CA PRO A 143 5.15 -3.31 -15.40
C PRO A 143 5.62 -3.13 -16.86
N PRO A 144 6.81 -3.65 -17.24
CA PRO A 144 7.37 -3.45 -18.58
C PRO A 144 6.45 -3.85 -19.74
N ASP A 145 5.69 -4.93 -19.57
CA ASP A 145 4.74 -5.45 -20.56
C ASP A 145 3.27 -5.05 -20.24
N GLY A 146 3.09 -4.14 -19.28
CA GLY A 146 1.79 -3.63 -18.88
C GLY A 146 1.19 -2.65 -19.88
N SER A 147 -0.14 -2.60 -19.93
CA SER A 147 -0.92 -1.59 -20.65
C SER A 147 -1.67 -0.62 -19.74
N VAL A 148 -1.85 -1.01 -18.48
CA VAL A 148 -2.49 -0.24 -17.42
C VAL A 148 -1.75 -0.46 -16.11
N VAL A 149 -1.84 0.51 -15.21
CA VAL A 149 -1.51 0.38 -13.79
C VAL A 149 -2.73 0.78 -12.99
N VAL A 150 -3.02 0.05 -11.92
CA VAL A 150 -4.21 0.24 -11.08
C VAL A 150 -3.80 0.36 -9.63
N VAL A 151 -4.52 1.18 -8.88
CA VAL A 151 -4.46 1.26 -7.42
C VAL A 151 -5.88 1.29 -6.89
N ASP A 152 -6.19 0.36 -6.00
CA ASP A 152 -7.46 0.33 -5.26
C ASP A 152 -7.20 0.56 -3.76
N GLY A 153 -6.24 -0.15 -3.16
CA GLY A 153 -5.86 0.19 -1.80
C GLY A 153 -4.68 -0.56 -1.20
N PHE A 154 -4.42 -0.25 0.06
CA PHE A 154 -3.39 -0.87 0.88
C PHE A 154 -3.93 -1.24 2.27
N MET A 155 -3.28 -2.19 2.94
CA MET A 155 -3.58 -2.59 4.32
C MET A 155 -2.33 -2.82 5.17
#